data_AF-A0A2V7UXH8-F1
#
_entry.id   AF-A0A2V7UXH8-F1
#
_cell.length_a   1.000
_cell.length_b   1.000
_cell.length_c   1.000
_cell.angle_alpha   90.00
_cell.angle_beta   90.00
_cell.angle_gamma   90.00
#
_symmetry.space_group_name_H-M   'P 1'
#
loop_
_entity.id
_entity.type
_entity.pdbx_description
1 polymer ?
#
loop_
_entity_poly.entity_id
_entity_poly.type
_entity_poly.pdbx_seq_one_letter_code
_entity_poly.pdbx_strand_id
1 'polypeptide(L)' 'KCPCHGSGFYMTGVNFEGPAPRPLERARIVLADDGQILVDKSVKFQQEKGEWDKPEAFLKA' A
#
# COMPACT_ATOMS: atom_id res chain seq x y z
N LYS A 1 -13.41 -2.70 2.41
CA LYS A 1 -13.73 -3.68 3.48
C LYS A 1 -13.42 -5.08 2.95
N CYS A 2 -12.74 -5.93 3.73
CA CYS A 2 -12.39 -7.28 3.34
C CYS A 2 -13.62 -8.20 3.46
N PRO A 3 -14.00 -8.95 2.40
CA PRO A 3 -15.20 -9.78 2.41
C PRO A 3 -15.09 -11.02 3.30
N CYS A 4 -13.88 -11.46 3.68
CA CYS A 4 -13.70 -12.69 4.46
C CYS A 4 -14.13 -12.51 5.93
N HIS A 5 -13.63 -11.47 6.60
CA HIS A 5 -13.83 -11.25 8.03
C HIS A 5 -14.15 -9.79 8.39
N GLY A 6 -14.50 -8.96 7.39
CA GLY A 6 -14.99 -7.60 7.63
C GLY A 6 -13.94 -6.57 8.01
N SER A 7 -12.64 -6.82 7.81
CA SER A 7 -11.59 -5.82 8.09
C SER A 7 -11.79 -4.56 7.25
N GLY A 8 -11.76 -3.39 7.87
CA GLY A 8 -11.88 -2.10 7.20
C GLY A 8 -10.55 -1.35 7.17
N PHE A 9 -10.35 -0.61 6.08
CA PHE A 9 -9.14 0.19 5.82
C PHE A 9 -9.55 1.55 5.26
N TYR A 10 -8.89 2.62 5.72
CA TYR A 10 -8.99 3.94 5.08
C TYR A 10 -8.40 3.88 3.66
N MET A 11 -8.67 4.89 2.82
CA MET A 11 -8.04 4.98 1.49
C MET A 11 -6.51 5.04 1.56
N THR A 12 -5.95 5.45 2.69
CA THR A 12 -4.51 5.41 2.95
C THR A 12 -3.94 4.00 3.11
N GLY A 13 -4.79 2.99 3.37
CA GLY A 13 -4.43 1.61 3.68
C GLY A 13 -4.32 1.31 5.18
N VAL A 14 -4.55 2.30 6.06
CA VAL A 14 -4.55 2.11 7.52
C VAL A 14 -5.81 1.34 7.94
N ASN A 15 -5.64 0.25 8.69
CA ASN A 15 -6.72 -0.55 9.24
C ASN A 15 -7.48 0.20 10.34
N PHE A 16 -8.81 0.04 10.41
CA PHE A 16 -9.64 0.71 11.44
C PHE A 16 -10.72 -0.17 12.06
N GLU A 17 -11.08 -1.30 11.46
CA GLU A 17 -12.04 -2.26 12.03
C GLU A 17 -11.69 -3.70 11.63
N GLY A 18 -12.22 -4.67 12.37
CA GLY A 18 -12.07 -6.10 12.11
C GLY A 18 -10.69 -6.67 12.49
N PRO A 19 -10.42 -7.94 12.15
CA PRO A 19 -9.29 -8.69 12.70
C PRO A 19 -7.92 -8.39 12.05
N ALA A 20 -7.85 -7.42 11.13
CA ALA A 20 -6.58 -7.14 10.45
C ALA A 20 -5.62 -6.44 11.44
N PRO A 21 -4.44 -7.02 11.73
CA PRO A 21 -3.60 -6.56 12.84
C PRO A 21 -2.76 -5.33 12.49
N ARG A 22 -2.67 -4.95 11.21
CA ARG A 22 -1.78 -3.89 10.72
C ARG A 22 -2.29 -3.27 9.41
N PRO A 23 -1.75 -2.12 8.99
CA PRO A 23 -2.02 -1.51 7.69
C PRO A 23 -1.66 -2.43 6.51
N LEU A 24 -2.22 -2.13 5.34
CA LEU A 24 -1.86 -2.80 4.09
C LEU A 24 -0.39 -2.52 3.73
N GLU A 25 0.27 -3.47 3.08
CA GLU A 25 1.57 -3.24 2.47
C GLU A 25 1.41 -2.43 1.18
N ARG A 26 2.39 -1.56 0.88
CA ARG A 26 2.47 -0.94 -0.44
C ARG A 26 3.47 -1.65 -1.30
N ALA A 27 3.12 -1.88 -2.55
CA ALA A 27 4.07 -2.31 -3.57
C ALA A 27 4.85 -1.10 -4.09
N ARG A 28 6.02 -1.33 -4.66
CA ARG A 28 6.74 -0.32 -5.43
C ARG A 28 5.91 0.11 -6.63
N ILE A 29 5.76 1.42 -6.80
CA ILE A 29 5.00 2.02 -7.90
C ILE A 29 5.79 3.18 -8.51
N VAL A 30 5.93 3.17 -9.83
CA VAL A 30 6.62 4.22 -10.60
C VAL A 30 5.93 4.44 -11.95
N LEU A 31 6.15 5.61 -12.56
CA LEU A 31 5.80 5.86 -13.96
C LEU A 31 6.94 5.34 -14.84
N ALA A 32 6.64 4.42 -15.75
CA ALA A 32 7.59 3.93 -16.74
C ALA A 32 7.77 4.95 -17.88
N ASP A 33 8.84 4.79 -18.67
CA ASP A 33 9.21 5.72 -19.75
C ASP A 33 8.16 5.80 -20.87
N ASP A 34 7.34 4.76 -21.00
CA ASP A 34 6.23 4.70 -21.96
C ASP A 34 4.91 5.30 -21.42
N GLY A 35 4.95 5.89 -20.22
CA GLY A 35 3.80 6.51 -19.55
C GLY A 35 2.89 5.52 -18.82
N GLN A 36 3.24 4.22 -18.77
CA GLN A 36 2.47 3.25 -18.00
C GLN A 36 2.85 3.28 -16.52
N ILE A 37 1.91 2.88 -15.65
CA ILE A 37 2.19 2.68 -14.23
C ILE A 37 2.77 1.28 -14.04
N LEU A 38 4.01 1.20 -13.56
CA LEU A 38 4.66 -0.06 -13.20
C LEU A 38 4.45 -0.33 -11.71
N VAL A 39 3.85 -1.49 -11.39
CA VAL A 39 3.63 -1.97 -10.03
C VAL A 39 4.47 -3.22 -9.80
N ASP A 40 5.54 -3.09 -9.02
CA ASP A 40 6.42 -4.20 -8.65
C ASP A 40 6.04 -4.75 -7.28
N LYS A 41 5.42 -5.94 -7.29
CA LYS A 41 4.94 -6.64 -6.08
C LYS A 41 6.06 -7.37 -5.31
N SER A 42 7.27 -7.45 -5.87
CA SER A 42 8.43 -8.05 -5.19
C SER A 42 9.03 -7.11 -4.14
N VAL A 43 8.84 -5.79 -4.31
CA VAL A 43 9.27 -4.75 -3.36
C VAL A 43 8.06 -4.26 -2.57
N LYS A 44 8.16 -4.33 -1.24
CA LYS A 44 7.08 -4.00 -0.31
C LYS A 44 7.51 -2.98 0.71
N PHE A 45 6.58 -2.13 1.11
CA PHE A 45 6.76 -1.09 2.12
C PHE A 45 5.72 -1.22 3.23
N GLN A 46 6.20 -1.36 4.46
CA GLN A 46 5.38 -1.51 5.66
C GLN A 46 5.29 -0.19 6.45
N GLN A 47 4.07 0.17 6.87
CA GLN A 47 3.81 1.40 7.61
C GLN A 47 4.49 1.37 8.98
N GLU A 48 4.42 0.23 9.66
CA GLU A 48 4.95 0.00 11.00
C GLU A 48 6.49 0.10 11.06
N LYS A 49 7.14 0.01 9.89
CA LYS A 49 8.59 0.19 9.72
C LYS A 49 8.98 1.59 9.23
N GLY A 50 8.02 2.51 9.07
CA GLY A 50 8.25 3.84 8.51
C GLY A 50 8.58 3.83 7.01
N GLU A 51 8.36 2.72 6.31
CA GLU A 51 8.79 2.60 4.91
C GLU A 51 7.86 3.30 3.92
N TRP A 52 6.68 3.72 4.38
CA TRP A 52 5.75 4.51 3.59
C TRP A 52 6.29 5.88 3.20
N ASP A 53 7.33 6.38 3.88
CA ASP A 53 8.01 7.63 3.56
C ASP A 53 8.97 7.50 2.37
N LYS A 54 9.25 6.26 1.92
CA LYS A 54 10.10 6.02 0.75
C LYS A 54 9.40 6.53 -0.52
N PRO A 55 10.13 7.18 -1.45
CA PRO A 55 9.54 7.85 -2.60
C PRO A 55 8.78 6.91 -3.52
N GLU A 56 9.19 5.64 -3.61
CA GLU A 56 8.55 4.65 -4.48
C GLU A 56 7.40 3.88 -3.81
N ALA A 57 7.08 4.22 -2.54
CA ALA A 57 5.91 3.71 -1.85
C ALA A 57 4.62 4.41 -2.31
N PHE A 58 4.72 5.46 -3.12
CA PHE A 58 3.62 6.19 -3.73
C PHE A 58 4.00 6.71 -5.11
N LEU A 59 3.01 6.79 -6.00
CA LEU A 59 3.12 7.61 -7.20
C LEU A 59 2.53 8.99 -6.88
N LYS A 60 3.36 10.03 -6.87
CA LYS A 60 2.87 11.42 -6.68
C LYS A 60 2.21 11.89 -7.97
N ALA A 61 1.09 12.60 -7.82
CA ALA A 61 0.41 13.30 -8.92
C ALA A 61 1.15 14.58 -9.29
#